data_AF-A0AAJ0D0X0-F1
#
_entry.id   AF-A0AAJ0D0X0-F1
#
_cell.length_a   1.000
_cell.length_b   1.000
_cell.length_c   1.000
_cell.angle_alpha   90.00
_cell.angle_beta   90.00
_cell.angle_gamma   90.00
#
_symmetry.space_group_name_H-M   'P 1'
#
loop_
_entity.id
_entity.type
_entity.pdbx_description
1 polymer ?
#
loop_
_entity_poly.entity_id
_entity_poly.type
_entity_poly.pdbx_seq_one_letter_code
_entity_poly.pdbx_strand_id
1 'polypeptide(L)'
;MRRLNNAVQSFSRACHWVVATRSRRRWFIRVALIVVLFPLFLQWILAYILGSDARLLPPELLKAKNLLVVTAHPDDECLFFSPSILGVLDRNKNIKGGLVVMSTGNNYGLGETRKKELLGSCAALGLDTSRCVALDHPDLQDNPKVWWDENKIKPILKEYIDKWNIDAIITFDEGGVSGHINHRAVSSAVNQYVAENEKAPASYMVVSVALPRKYTFLLDLPLTALSFLWRILASIFFPSSTADPKYSTRALVANTWHRYIMTRQAFASHGSQYTWDRHLYMIISRYVWFNDLQRVVAKTATS
;
A
#
# COMPACT_ATOMS: atom_id res chain seq x y z
N MET A 1 -49.97 -33.19 41.52
CA MET A 1 -49.19 -33.55 40.31
C MET A 1 -49.05 -32.42 39.28
N ARG A 2 -50.13 -31.78 38.78
CA ARG A 2 -50.02 -30.72 37.73
C ARG A 2 -49.12 -29.51 38.09
N ARG A 3 -49.12 -29.02 39.35
CA ARG A 3 -48.26 -27.89 39.77
C ARG A 3 -46.76 -28.22 39.79
N LEU A 4 -46.38 -29.45 40.14
CA LEU A 4 -44.98 -29.90 40.10
C LEU A 4 -44.45 -30.00 38.66
N ASN A 5 -45.26 -30.48 37.71
CA ASN A 5 -44.86 -30.54 36.30
C ASN A 5 -44.59 -29.15 35.69
N ASN A 6 -45.38 -28.13 36.06
CA ASN A 6 -45.17 -26.77 35.54
C ASN A 6 -43.89 -26.12 36.08
N ALA A 7 -43.53 -26.37 37.35
CA ALA A 7 -42.29 -25.87 37.95
C ALA A 7 -41.05 -26.54 37.33
N VAL A 8 -41.10 -27.85 37.09
CA VAL A 8 -40.02 -28.61 36.43
C VAL A 8 -39.85 -28.18 34.98
N GLN A 9 -40.94 -27.94 34.25
CA GLN A 9 -40.87 -27.41 32.88
C GLN A 9 -40.34 -25.97 32.83
N SER A 10 -40.71 -25.11 33.78
CA SER A 10 -40.20 -23.73 33.88
C SER A 10 -38.69 -23.72 34.19
N PHE A 11 -38.24 -24.52 35.16
CA PHE A 11 -36.83 -24.66 35.50
C PHE A 11 -35.99 -25.25 34.36
N SER A 12 -36.52 -26.26 33.65
CA SER A 12 -35.90 -26.83 32.45
C SER A 12 -35.77 -25.77 31.34
N ARG A 13 -36.82 -25.00 31.05
CA ARG A 13 -36.77 -23.91 30.06
C ARG A 13 -35.78 -22.81 30.45
N ALA A 14 -35.73 -22.43 31.72
CA ALA A 14 -34.75 -21.45 32.23
C ALA A 14 -33.32 -21.99 32.11
N CYS A 15 -33.08 -23.26 32.43
CA CYS A 15 -31.77 -23.91 32.29
C CYS A 15 -31.35 -24.01 30.81
N HIS A 16 -32.26 -24.43 29.92
CA HIS A 16 -32.03 -24.43 28.47
C HIS A 16 -31.75 -23.04 27.93
N TRP A 17 -32.44 -22.01 28.41
CA TRP A 17 -32.20 -20.61 28.02
C TRP A 17 -30.85 -20.10 28.54
N VAL A 18 -30.45 -20.42 29.77
CA VAL A 18 -29.13 -20.09 30.34
C VAL A 18 -28.00 -20.83 29.62
N VAL A 19 -28.18 -22.11 29.27
CA VAL A 19 -27.19 -22.87 28.48
C VAL A 19 -27.14 -22.35 27.05
N ALA A 20 -28.26 -22.03 26.42
CA ALA A 20 -28.32 -21.45 25.08
C ALA A 20 -27.67 -20.06 25.03
N THR A 21 -27.89 -19.20 26.04
CA THR A 21 -27.22 -17.90 26.15
C THR A 21 -25.72 -18.04 26.42
N ARG A 22 -25.29 -19.00 27.25
CA ARG A 22 -23.88 -19.35 27.45
C ARG A 22 -23.22 -19.90 26.16
N SER A 23 -23.92 -20.76 25.42
CA SER A 23 -23.45 -21.33 24.15
C SER A 23 -23.34 -20.26 23.07
N ARG A 24 -24.36 -19.41 22.90
CA ARG A 24 -24.33 -18.24 22.01
C ARG A 24 -23.19 -17.29 22.37
N ARG A 25 -23.02 -16.96 23.66
CA ARG A 25 -21.91 -16.10 24.13
C ARG A 25 -20.55 -16.70 23.79
N ARG A 26 -20.35 -18.00 24.02
CA ARG A 26 -19.10 -18.71 23.63
C ARG A 26 -18.88 -18.67 22.12
N TRP A 27 -19.94 -18.83 21.34
CA TRP A 27 -19.86 -18.72 19.89
C TRP A 27 -19.46 -17.31 19.42
N PHE A 28 -20.10 -16.26 19.95
CA PHE A 28 -19.71 -14.88 19.65
C PHE A 28 -18.25 -14.58 20.03
N ILE A 29 -17.79 -15.04 21.19
CA ILE A 29 -16.40 -14.89 21.61
C ILE A 29 -15.45 -15.60 20.63
N ARG A 30 -15.76 -16.83 20.22
CA ARG A 30 -14.95 -17.58 19.25
C ARG A 30 -14.87 -16.87 17.90
N VAL A 31 -16.01 -16.38 17.40
CA VAL A 31 -16.06 -15.62 16.14
C VAL A 31 -15.24 -14.34 16.27
N ALA A 32 -15.40 -13.58 17.35
CA ALA A 32 -14.62 -12.37 17.59
C ALA A 32 -13.12 -12.64 17.65
N LEU A 33 -12.69 -13.71 18.33
CA LEU A 33 -11.29 -14.13 18.37
C LEU A 33 -10.78 -14.49 16.98
N ILE A 34 -11.54 -15.22 16.16
CA ILE A 34 -11.14 -15.55 14.79
C ILE A 34 -10.98 -14.28 13.95
N VAL A 35 -11.95 -13.35 14.03
CA VAL A 35 -11.92 -12.08 13.28
C VAL A 35 -10.69 -11.24 13.62
N VAL A 36 -10.20 -11.30 14.87
CA VAL A 36 -8.99 -10.57 15.29
C VAL A 36 -7.70 -11.33 15.01
N LEU A 37 -7.64 -12.63 15.32
CA LEU A 37 -6.42 -13.43 15.25
C LEU A 37 -6.09 -13.85 13.81
N PHE A 38 -7.09 -14.10 12.97
CA PHE A 38 -6.84 -14.55 11.60
C PHE A 38 -6.09 -13.50 10.77
N PRO A 39 -6.46 -12.21 10.76
CA PRO A 39 -5.68 -11.17 10.07
C PRO A 39 -4.26 -10.99 10.63
N LEU A 40 -4.08 -11.09 11.95
CA LEU A 40 -2.75 -11.01 12.57
C LEU A 40 -1.86 -12.17 12.15
N PHE A 41 -2.40 -13.39 12.15
CA PHE A 41 -1.70 -14.58 11.68
C PHE A 41 -1.38 -14.48 10.19
N LEU A 42 -2.34 -14.04 9.37
CA LEU A 42 -2.14 -13.84 7.94
C LEU A 42 -1.08 -12.77 7.65
N GLN A 43 -1.09 -11.65 8.38
CA GLN A 43 -0.06 -10.61 8.30
C GLN A 43 1.31 -11.20 8.65
N TRP A 44 1.41 -11.97 9.73
CA TRP A 44 2.66 -12.58 10.16
C TRP A 44 3.19 -13.56 9.10
N ILE A 45 2.33 -14.46 8.59
CA ILE A 45 2.70 -15.39 7.51
C ILE A 45 3.18 -14.63 6.28
N LEU A 46 2.42 -13.64 5.80
CA LEU A 46 2.76 -12.90 4.58
C LEU A 46 4.02 -12.06 4.74
N ALA A 47 4.22 -11.43 5.90
CA ALA A 47 5.38 -10.57 6.13
C ALA A 47 6.68 -11.36 6.36
N TYR A 48 6.63 -12.47 7.10
CA TYR A 48 7.82 -13.17 7.58
C TYR A 48 8.11 -14.50 6.89
N ILE A 49 7.07 -15.24 6.48
CA ILE A 49 7.24 -16.59 5.93
C ILE A 49 7.16 -16.57 4.41
N LEU A 50 6.13 -15.95 3.85
CA LEU A 50 5.84 -16.00 2.41
C LEU A 50 6.33 -14.78 1.66
N GLY A 51 6.72 -13.71 2.35
CA GLY A 51 6.99 -12.42 1.71
C GLY A 51 8.05 -12.49 0.61
N SER A 52 9.04 -13.37 0.75
CA SER A 52 10.12 -13.58 -0.22
C SER A 52 9.74 -14.44 -1.43
N ASP A 53 8.53 -14.98 -1.47
CA ASP A 53 8.09 -15.83 -2.57
C ASP A 53 7.84 -15.03 -3.84
N ALA A 54 8.37 -15.53 -4.96
CA ALA A 54 8.34 -14.83 -6.24
C ALA A 54 6.93 -14.71 -6.87
N ARG A 55 5.91 -15.33 -6.28
CA ARG A 55 4.51 -15.21 -6.74
C ARG A 55 3.78 -14.02 -6.14
N LEU A 56 4.25 -13.51 -5.00
CA LEU A 56 3.63 -12.38 -4.31
C LEU A 56 4.17 -11.03 -4.79
N LEU A 57 5.35 -11.01 -5.42
CA LEU A 57 5.93 -9.83 -6.04
C LEU A 57 6.23 -10.12 -7.52
N PRO A 58 5.81 -9.26 -8.46
CA PRO A 58 6.09 -9.41 -9.88
C PRO A 58 7.57 -9.56 -10.24
N PRO A 59 7.91 -10.31 -11.31
CA PRO A 59 9.29 -10.48 -11.77
C PRO A 59 10.02 -9.16 -12.04
N GLU A 60 9.32 -8.15 -12.56
CA GLU A 60 9.91 -6.86 -12.89
C GLU A 60 10.30 -6.10 -11.63
N LEU A 61 9.48 -6.16 -10.57
CA LEU A 61 9.83 -5.58 -9.27
C LEU A 61 10.89 -6.39 -8.52
N LEU A 62 10.88 -7.72 -8.63
CA LEU A 62 11.91 -8.58 -8.03
C LEU A 62 13.30 -8.37 -8.64
N LYS A 63 13.35 -8.14 -9.96
CA LYS A 63 14.60 -8.01 -10.72
C LYS A 63 15.02 -6.56 -10.98
N ALA A 64 14.21 -5.59 -10.55
CA ALA A 64 14.49 -4.17 -10.73
C ALA A 64 15.87 -3.81 -10.18
N LYS A 65 16.59 -2.98 -10.94
CA LYS A 65 17.87 -2.39 -10.54
C LYS A 65 17.71 -0.92 -10.19
N ASN A 66 16.79 -0.22 -10.85
CA ASN A 66 16.53 1.19 -10.66
C ASN A 66 15.02 1.42 -10.50
N LEU A 67 14.58 1.49 -9.25
CA LEU A 67 13.18 1.74 -8.91
C LEU A 67 12.94 3.26 -8.86
N LEU A 68 11.86 3.71 -9.49
CA LEU A 68 11.33 5.06 -9.31
C LEU A 68 9.98 5.00 -8.61
N VAL A 69 9.85 5.76 -7.53
CA VAL A 69 8.55 6.06 -6.90
C VAL A 69 8.13 7.44 -7.36
N VAL A 70 6.88 7.58 -7.80
CA VAL A 70 6.33 8.87 -8.24
C VAL A 70 5.14 9.22 -7.37
N THR A 71 5.21 10.38 -6.72
CA THR A 71 4.16 10.87 -5.80
C THR A 71 3.82 12.33 -6.08
N ALA A 72 2.76 12.86 -5.45
CA ALA A 72 2.29 14.21 -5.69
C ALA A 72 2.89 15.20 -4.69
N HIS A 73 2.90 14.83 -3.40
CA HIS A 73 3.33 15.70 -2.30
C HIS A 73 4.31 15.00 -1.37
N PRO A 74 5.17 15.75 -0.65
CA PRO A 74 6.02 15.16 0.39
C PRO A 74 5.13 14.56 1.47
N ASP A 75 5.45 13.38 1.97
CA ASP A 75 4.72 12.51 2.92
C ASP A 75 3.95 11.35 2.29
N ASP A 76 3.55 11.47 1.01
CA ASP A 76 2.84 10.43 0.28
C ASP A 76 3.61 9.11 0.33
N GLU A 77 4.94 9.17 0.19
CA GLU A 77 5.82 8.00 0.16
C GLU A 77 5.72 7.16 1.43
N CYS A 78 5.60 7.82 2.59
CA CYS A 78 5.57 7.13 3.86
C CYS A 78 4.14 6.71 4.27
N LEU A 79 3.13 7.50 3.88
CA LEU A 79 1.73 7.21 4.19
C LEU A 79 1.15 6.09 3.33
N PHE A 80 1.50 6.06 2.04
CA PHE A 80 0.80 5.20 1.07
C PHE A 80 1.67 4.09 0.50
N PHE A 81 2.99 4.33 0.38
CA PHE A 81 3.88 3.48 -0.41
C PHE A 81 4.90 2.69 0.40
N SER A 82 5.05 2.92 1.71
CA SER A 82 6.11 2.29 2.50
C SER A 82 6.19 0.76 2.36
N PRO A 83 5.08 -0.01 2.44
CA PRO A 83 5.15 -1.45 2.20
C PRO A 83 5.72 -1.80 0.82
N SER A 84 5.26 -1.15 -0.24
CA SER A 84 5.75 -1.36 -1.59
C SER A 84 7.23 -0.97 -1.76
N ILE A 85 7.65 0.18 -1.23
CA ILE A 85 9.04 0.65 -1.30
C ILE A 85 9.95 -0.35 -0.60
N LEU A 86 9.73 -0.58 0.69
CA LEU A 86 10.57 -1.45 1.51
C LEU A 86 10.52 -2.90 1.03
N GLY A 87 9.36 -3.33 0.55
CA GLY A 87 9.16 -4.68 0.02
C GLY A 87 9.94 -4.97 -1.24
N VAL A 88 10.14 -3.96 -2.11
CA VAL A 88 10.96 -4.10 -3.32
C VAL A 88 12.44 -3.92 -2.98
N LEU A 89 12.81 -2.88 -2.23
CA LEU A 89 14.20 -2.58 -1.90
C LEU A 89 14.90 -3.73 -1.15
N ASP A 90 14.18 -4.42 -0.27
CA ASP A 90 14.74 -5.55 0.48
C ASP A 90 15.02 -6.79 -0.37
N ARG A 91 14.42 -6.91 -1.57
CA ARG A 91 14.54 -8.11 -2.42
C ARG A 91 15.83 -8.15 -3.20
N ASN A 92 16.43 -7.00 -3.47
CA ASN A 92 17.67 -6.88 -4.21
C ASN A 92 18.58 -5.84 -3.54
N LYS A 93 19.65 -6.26 -2.85
CA LYS A 93 20.55 -5.32 -2.16
C LYS A 93 21.31 -4.36 -3.09
N ASN A 94 21.32 -4.62 -4.39
CA ASN A 94 21.95 -3.75 -5.39
C ASN A 94 20.96 -2.80 -6.06
N ILE A 95 19.68 -2.85 -5.70
CA ILE A 95 18.67 -1.94 -6.26
C ILE A 95 18.93 -0.52 -5.74
N LYS A 96 18.76 0.46 -6.62
CA LYS A 96 18.75 1.87 -6.28
C LYS A 96 17.34 2.41 -6.43
N GLY A 97 16.70 2.74 -5.31
CA GLY A 97 15.41 3.43 -5.31
C GLY A 97 15.56 4.94 -5.36
N GLY A 98 14.73 5.60 -6.16
CA GLY A 98 14.56 7.05 -6.18
C GLY A 98 13.09 7.44 -5.99
N LEU A 99 12.87 8.71 -5.64
CA LEU A 99 11.57 9.32 -5.44
C LEU A 99 11.50 10.66 -6.16
N VAL A 100 10.51 10.82 -7.04
CA VAL A 100 10.14 12.11 -7.61
C VAL A 100 8.79 12.50 -7.04
N VAL A 101 8.75 13.65 -6.38
CA VAL A 101 7.53 14.28 -5.87
C VAL A 101 7.22 15.48 -6.75
N MET A 102 6.03 15.49 -7.36
CA MET A 102 5.68 16.48 -8.39
C MET A 102 5.49 17.90 -7.86
N SER A 103 5.21 18.05 -6.58
CA SER A 103 5.06 19.34 -5.90
C SER A 103 5.79 19.34 -4.57
N THR A 104 6.22 20.51 -4.11
CA THR A 104 6.76 20.69 -2.75
C THR A 104 5.67 20.69 -1.68
N GLY A 105 4.39 20.63 -2.06
CA GLY A 105 3.29 20.74 -1.11
C GLY A 105 3.19 22.15 -0.52
N ASN A 106 3.52 23.19 -1.29
CA ASN A 106 3.64 24.56 -0.76
C ASN A 106 2.30 25.29 -0.52
N ASN A 107 1.17 24.58 -0.47
CA ASN A 107 -0.15 25.20 -0.29
C ASN A 107 -0.28 26.00 1.03
N TYR A 108 0.57 25.71 2.02
CA TYR A 108 0.66 26.43 3.30
C TYR A 108 1.94 27.27 3.46
N GLY A 109 2.73 27.47 2.39
CA GLY A 109 3.99 28.24 2.46
C GLY A 109 5.17 27.48 3.08
N LEU A 110 5.09 26.14 3.17
CA LEU A 110 6.08 25.28 3.85
C LEU A 110 6.94 24.43 2.89
N GLY A 111 6.92 24.70 1.59
CA GLY A 111 7.54 23.85 0.56
C GLY A 111 9.05 23.63 0.75
N GLU A 112 9.80 24.67 1.12
CA GLU A 112 11.24 24.56 1.39
C GLU A 112 11.57 23.74 2.65
N THR A 113 10.71 23.80 3.67
CA THR A 113 10.81 22.94 4.84
C THR A 113 10.54 21.49 4.44
N ARG A 114 9.44 21.24 3.71
CA ARG A 114 9.03 19.90 3.28
C ARG A 114 10.03 19.23 2.34
N LYS A 115 10.74 19.99 1.50
CA LYS A 115 11.89 19.51 0.71
C LYS A 115 12.97 18.87 1.60
N LYS A 116 13.31 19.52 2.72
CA LYS A 116 14.32 19.01 3.67
C LYS A 116 13.81 17.80 4.44
N GLU A 117 12.56 17.85 4.89
CA GLU A 117 11.89 16.75 5.59
C GLU A 117 11.82 15.48 4.73
N LEU A 118 11.52 15.63 3.43
CA LEU A 118 11.48 14.54 2.46
C LEU A 118 12.80 13.76 2.38
N LEU A 119 13.95 14.43 2.45
CA LEU A 119 15.25 13.76 2.40
C LEU A 119 15.46 12.84 3.61
N GLY A 120 15.01 13.26 4.79
CA GLY A 120 15.00 12.42 5.99
C GLY A 120 14.09 11.21 5.84
N SER A 121 12.89 11.41 5.27
CA SER A 121 11.95 10.33 4.98
C SER A 121 12.52 9.31 3.99
N CYS A 122 13.12 9.80 2.90
CA CYS A 122 13.81 8.96 1.92
C CYS A 122 14.91 8.10 2.55
N ALA A 123 15.75 8.70 3.39
CA ALA A 123 16.81 7.97 4.09
C ALA A 123 16.24 6.86 4.99
N ALA A 124 15.17 7.16 5.73
CA ALA A 124 14.50 6.19 6.60
C ALA A 124 13.84 5.04 5.82
N LEU A 125 13.35 5.29 4.60
CA LEU A 125 12.82 4.26 3.70
C LEU A 125 13.90 3.50 2.91
N GLY A 126 15.17 3.85 3.06
CA GLY A 126 16.28 3.23 2.33
C GLY A 126 16.38 3.64 0.86
N LEU A 127 15.73 4.74 0.47
CA LEU A 127 15.88 5.33 -0.86
C LEU A 127 17.22 6.06 -0.97
N ASP A 128 17.79 6.10 -2.18
CA ASP A 128 18.98 6.88 -2.46
C ASP A 128 18.62 8.37 -2.39
N THR A 129 19.08 9.06 -1.34
CA THR A 129 18.77 10.48 -1.12
C THR A 129 19.25 11.38 -2.27
N SER A 130 20.25 10.97 -3.06
CA SER A 130 20.66 11.69 -4.27
C SER A 130 19.64 11.56 -5.41
N ARG A 131 18.70 10.62 -5.29
CA ARG A 131 17.57 10.37 -6.19
C ARG A 131 16.22 10.72 -5.55
N CYS A 132 16.22 11.55 -4.51
CA CYS A 132 15.00 12.06 -3.88
C CYS A 132 14.82 13.55 -4.17
N VAL A 133 13.78 13.89 -4.92
CA VAL A 133 13.52 15.26 -5.36
C VAL A 133 12.06 15.64 -5.14
N ALA A 134 11.82 16.84 -4.63
CA ALA A 134 10.52 17.50 -4.66
C ALA A 134 10.59 18.71 -5.57
N LEU A 135 9.74 18.70 -6.59
CA LEU A 135 9.73 19.69 -7.65
C LEU A 135 8.86 20.88 -7.26
N ASP A 136 9.27 22.07 -7.68
CA ASP A 136 8.53 23.31 -7.49
C ASP A 136 8.15 23.90 -8.84
N HIS A 137 7.37 23.14 -9.60
CA HIS A 137 6.94 23.53 -10.93
C HIS A 137 5.73 24.48 -10.84
N PRO A 138 5.71 25.62 -11.53
CA PRO A 138 4.63 26.61 -11.40
C PRO A 138 3.24 26.06 -11.77
N ASP A 139 3.18 25.13 -12.73
CA ASP A 139 1.93 24.48 -13.15
C ASP A 139 1.53 23.27 -12.28
N LEU A 140 2.38 22.82 -11.35
CA LEU A 140 2.16 21.64 -10.50
C LEU A 140 2.16 22.00 -9.01
N GLN A 141 1.55 23.14 -8.69
CA GLN A 141 1.41 23.58 -7.29
C GLN A 141 0.32 22.76 -6.58
N ASP A 142 0.57 22.43 -5.31
CA ASP A 142 -0.38 21.71 -4.48
C ASP A 142 -1.69 22.50 -4.35
N ASN A 143 -2.78 21.90 -4.84
CA ASN A 143 -4.10 22.47 -4.83
C ASN A 143 -5.14 21.35 -4.94
N PRO A 144 -5.93 21.09 -3.91
CA PRO A 144 -6.88 19.97 -3.89
C PRO A 144 -8.07 20.15 -4.87
N LYS A 145 -8.15 21.29 -5.57
CA LYS A 145 -9.25 21.63 -6.49
C LYS A 145 -8.83 21.72 -7.96
N VAL A 146 -7.53 21.64 -8.27
CA VAL A 146 -7.01 21.86 -9.62
C VAL A 146 -6.41 20.57 -10.16
N TRP A 147 -6.85 20.15 -11.35
CA TRP A 147 -6.22 19.03 -12.04
C TRP A 147 -4.90 19.49 -12.66
N TRP A 148 -3.82 18.73 -12.44
CA TRP A 148 -2.55 18.97 -13.11
C TRP A 148 -2.55 18.38 -14.52
N ASP A 149 -2.13 19.18 -15.51
CA ASP A 149 -2.01 18.73 -16.90
C ASP A 149 -0.92 17.66 -17.04
N GLU A 150 -1.31 16.50 -17.56
CA GLU A 150 -0.42 15.37 -17.80
C GLU A 150 0.75 15.72 -18.73
N ASN A 151 0.56 16.68 -19.65
CA ASN A 151 1.62 17.14 -20.55
C ASN A 151 2.73 17.91 -19.83
N LYS A 152 2.51 18.34 -18.58
CA LYS A 152 3.54 18.91 -17.71
C LYS A 152 4.28 17.82 -16.92
N ILE A 153 3.59 16.74 -16.56
CA ILE A 153 4.15 15.63 -15.77
C ILE A 153 4.96 14.67 -16.66
N LYS A 154 4.50 14.35 -17.88
CA LYS A 154 5.16 13.38 -18.78
C LYS A 154 6.63 13.75 -19.13
N PRO A 155 6.99 15.00 -19.44
CA PRO A 155 8.38 15.38 -19.68
C PRO A 155 9.27 15.20 -18.45
N ILE A 156 8.76 15.52 -17.27
CA ILE A 156 9.46 15.31 -16.00
C ILE A 156 9.70 13.80 -15.76
N LEU A 157 8.66 12.97 -15.94
CA LEU A 157 8.79 11.52 -15.85
C LEU A 157 9.89 11.02 -16.80
N LYS A 158 9.87 11.45 -18.05
CA LYS A 158 10.87 11.07 -19.05
C LYS A 158 12.29 11.47 -18.61
N GLU A 159 12.48 12.70 -18.14
CA GLU A 159 13.77 13.19 -17.67
C GLU A 159 14.36 12.26 -16.60
N TYR A 160 13.59 11.96 -15.55
CA TYR A 160 14.08 11.14 -14.44
C TYR A 160 14.21 9.65 -14.78
N ILE A 161 13.35 9.13 -15.67
CA ILE A 161 13.47 7.77 -16.20
C ILE A 161 14.82 7.60 -16.93
N ASP A 162 15.14 8.52 -17.84
CA ASP A 162 16.37 8.48 -18.61
C ASP A 162 17.60 8.75 -17.72
N LYS A 163 17.52 9.79 -16.87
CA LYS A 163 18.61 10.21 -15.98
C LYS A 163 19.05 9.12 -15.02
N TRP A 164 18.12 8.31 -14.51
CA TRP A 164 18.41 7.28 -13.52
C TRP A 164 18.34 5.85 -14.07
N ASN A 165 18.17 5.69 -15.39
CA ASN A 165 18.01 4.40 -16.07
C ASN A 165 16.97 3.51 -15.38
N ILE A 166 15.80 4.09 -15.11
CA ILE A 166 14.70 3.45 -14.38
C ILE A 166 14.19 2.23 -15.16
N ASP A 167 14.02 1.11 -14.46
CA ASP A 167 13.48 -0.13 -15.02
C ASP A 167 12.17 -0.59 -14.36
N ALA A 168 11.77 0.03 -13.24
CA ALA A 168 10.48 -0.15 -12.62
C ALA A 168 9.94 1.14 -11.99
N ILE A 169 8.61 1.36 -12.08
CA ILE A 169 7.91 2.52 -11.51
C ILE A 169 6.82 2.06 -10.55
N ILE A 170 6.66 2.76 -9.42
CA ILE A 170 5.52 2.64 -8.50
C ILE A 170 4.85 4.00 -8.33
N THR A 171 3.51 4.04 -8.44
CA THR A 171 2.72 5.28 -8.34
C THR A 171 1.28 5.02 -7.87
N PHE A 172 0.43 6.05 -7.85
CA PHE A 172 -0.99 5.97 -7.56
C PHE A 172 -1.79 5.26 -8.65
N ASP A 173 -2.90 4.63 -8.27
CA ASP A 173 -3.96 4.27 -9.21
C ASP A 173 -4.93 5.42 -9.48
N GLU A 174 -5.96 5.17 -10.29
CA GLU A 174 -6.96 6.16 -10.70
C GLU A 174 -7.76 6.78 -9.54
N GLY A 175 -7.77 6.10 -8.38
CA GLY A 175 -8.41 6.58 -7.16
C GLY A 175 -7.51 7.49 -6.32
N GLY A 176 -6.20 7.55 -6.59
CA GLY A 176 -5.27 8.44 -5.88
C GLY A 176 -5.15 8.17 -4.37
N VAL A 177 -5.50 6.94 -3.94
CA VAL A 177 -5.65 6.49 -2.54
C VAL A 177 -6.75 7.21 -1.78
N SER A 178 -6.72 8.53 -1.69
CA SER A 178 -7.67 9.39 -0.97
C SER A 178 -8.69 10.09 -1.87
N GLY A 179 -8.57 9.97 -3.20
CA GLY A 179 -9.34 10.76 -4.16
C GLY A 179 -8.74 12.13 -4.46
N HIS A 180 -7.57 12.47 -3.90
CA HIS A 180 -6.92 13.76 -4.12
C HIS A 180 -6.62 13.98 -5.61
N ILE A 181 -7.00 15.13 -6.14
CA ILE A 181 -6.97 15.41 -7.57
C ILE A 181 -5.56 15.34 -8.16
N ASN A 182 -4.55 15.86 -7.45
CA ASN A 182 -3.14 15.77 -7.84
C ASN A 182 -2.62 14.33 -7.92
N HIS A 183 -3.05 13.44 -7.01
CA HIS A 183 -2.62 12.04 -7.01
C HIS A 183 -3.17 11.33 -8.25
N ARG A 184 -4.43 11.63 -8.59
CA ARG A 184 -5.10 11.11 -9.78
C ARG A 184 -4.48 11.65 -11.07
N ALA A 185 -4.04 12.92 -11.08
CA ALA A 185 -3.30 13.50 -12.21
C ALA A 185 -1.94 12.82 -12.41
N VAL A 186 -1.19 12.55 -11.33
CA VAL A 186 0.04 11.76 -11.38
C VAL A 186 -0.22 10.35 -11.93
N SER A 187 -1.28 9.68 -11.46
CA SER A 187 -1.68 8.38 -11.99
C SER A 187 -1.99 8.44 -13.49
N SER A 188 -2.80 9.41 -13.92
CA SER A 188 -3.16 9.62 -15.33
C SER A 188 -1.92 9.81 -16.21
N ALA A 189 -1.00 10.68 -15.79
CA ALA A 189 0.24 10.95 -16.52
C ALA A 189 1.13 9.72 -16.66
N VAL A 190 1.30 8.91 -15.60
CA VAL A 190 2.07 7.66 -15.68
C VAL A 190 1.39 6.64 -16.60
N ASN A 191 0.07 6.48 -16.51
CA ASN A 191 -0.67 5.58 -17.40
C ASN A 191 -0.54 6.00 -18.88
N GLN A 192 -0.72 7.28 -19.18
CA GLN A 192 -0.53 7.82 -20.53
C GLN A 192 0.91 7.62 -21.01
N TYR A 193 1.91 7.94 -20.18
CA TYR A 193 3.30 7.73 -20.52
C TYR A 193 3.60 6.27 -20.90
N VAL A 194 3.11 5.31 -20.11
CA VAL A 194 3.31 3.88 -20.39
C VAL A 194 2.57 3.43 -21.66
N ALA A 195 1.37 3.95 -21.92
CA ALA A 195 0.62 3.63 -23.13
C ALA A 195 1.25 4.22 -24.40
N GLU A 196 1.84 5.41 -24.30
CA GLU A 196 2.46 6.13 -25.42
C GLU A 196 3.89 5.64 -25.74
N ASN A 197 4.55 4.93 -24.82
CA ASN A 197 5.96 4.55 -24.95
C ASN A 197 6.16 3.04 -24.78
N GLU A 198 6.43 2.33 -25.89
CA GLU A 198 6.66 0.87 -25.87
C GLU A 198 7.82 0.43 -24.96
N LYS A 199 8.83 1.29 -24.80
CA LYS A 199 10.00 1.06 -23.95
C LYS A 199 9.82 1.58 -22.52
N ALA A 200 8.61 1.95 -22.12
CA ALA A 200 8.37 2.44 -20.77
C ALA A 200 8.74 1.38 -19.72
N PRO A 201 9.32 1.80 -18.57
CA PRO A 201 9.59 0.90 -17.46
C PRO A 201 8.32 0.20 -16.96
N ALA A 202 8.49 -1.01 -16.41
CA ALA A 202 7.37 -1.75 -15.86
C ALA A 202 6.75 -0.97 -14.69
N SER A 203 5.49 -0.59 -14.83
CA SER A 203 4.83 0.33 -13.90
C SER A 203 3.73 -0.35 -13.09
N TYR A 204 3.68 -0.05 -11.80
CA TYR A 204 2.76 -0.62 -10.83
C TYR A 204 2.07 0.47 -10.02
N MET A 205 0.79 0.27 -9.73
CA MET A 205 -0.05 1.23 -9.04
C MET A 205 -0.55 0.67 -7.72
N VAL A 206 -0.45 1.44 -6.63
CA VAL A 206 -1.06 1.11 -5.34
C VAL A 206 -2.58 1.21 -5.46
N VAL A 207 -3.27 0.13 -5.13
CA VAL A 207 -4.73 0.02 -5.28
C VAL A 207 -5.46 0.86 -4.22
N SER A 208 -6.36 1.73 -4.68
CA SER A 208 -7.29 2.50 -3.87
C SER A 208 -8.43 1.63 -3.34
N VAL A 209 -8.78 1.83 -2.07
CA VAL A 209 -9.91 1.13 -1.43
C VAL A 209 -10.87 2.11 -0.76
N ALA A 210 -12.11 1.66 -0.58
CA ALA A 210 -13.13 2.40 0.16
C ALA A 210 -12.70 2.70 1.61
N LEU A 211 -13.20 3.79 2.19
CA LEU A 211 -12.79 4.28 3.52
C LEU A 211 -12.84 3.22 4.65
N PRO A 212 -13.86 2.34 4.74
CA PRO A 212 -13.85 1.30 5.76
C PRO A 212 -12.66 0.34 5.61
N ARG A 213 -12.37 -0.09 4.37
CA ARG A 213 -11.21 -0.96 4.08
C ARG A 213 -9.88 -0.25 4.37
N LYS A 214 -9.84 1.06 4.14
CA LYS A 214 -8.65 1.91 4.40
C LYS A 214 -8.28 1.94 5.88
N TYR A 215 -9.26 2.15 6.76
CA TYR A 215 -9.03 2.47 8.18
C TYR A 215 -9.35 1.33 9.16
N THR A 216 -9.51 0.10 8.66
CA THR A 216 -9.78 -1.09 9.50
C THR A 216 -8.53 -1.90 9.81
N PHE A 217 -7.35 -1.26 9.76
CA PHE A 217 -6.06 -1.87 10.11
C PHE A 217 -5.84 -3.17 9.30
N LEU A 218 -5.58 -4.30 9.95
CA LEU A 218 -5.37 -5.59 9.27
C LEU A 218 -6.68 -6.30 8.89
N LEU A 219 -7.86 -5.84 9.33
CA LEU A 219 -9.11 -6.54 9.04
C LEU A 219 -9.43 -6.60 7.53
N ASP A 220 -8.85 -5.71 6.73
CA ASP A 220 -8.97 -5.73 5.27
C ASP A 220 -8.05 -6.77 4.58
N LEU A 221 -7.03 -7.27 5.28
CA LEU A 221 -6.03 -8.16 4.71
C LEU A 221 -6.64 -9.48 4.21
N PRO A 222 -7.51 -10.19 4.96
CA PRO A 222 -8.24 -11.35 4.46
C PRO A 222 -8.94 -11.12 3.12
N LEU A 223 -9.70 -10.03 3.02
CA LEU A 223 -10.47 -9.69 1.82
C LEU A 223 -9.55 -9.44 0.62
N THR A 224 -8.45 -8.72 0.84
CA THR A 224 -7.43 -8.48 -0.19
C THR A 224 -6.73 -9.77 -0.61
N ALA A 225 -6.36 -10.62 0.36
CA ALA A 225 -5.66 -11.88 0.16
C ALA A 225 -6.49 -12.91 -0.63
N LEU A 226 -7.83 -12.81 -0.65
CA LEU A 226 -8.67 -13.67 -1.50
C LEU A 226 -8.27 -13.59 -2.98
N SER A 227 -7.92 -12.40 -3.47
CA SER A 227 -7.46 -12.24 -4.86
C SER A 227 -6.06 -12.83 -5.12
N PHE A 228 -5.34 -13.22 -4.07
CA PHE A 228 -4.04 -13.87 -4.10
C PHE A 228 -4.10 -15.32 -3.57
N LEU A 229 -5.29 -15.87 -3.30
CA LEU A 229 -5.44 -17.14 -2.56
C LEU A 229 -4.62 -18.27 -3.18
N TRP A 230 -4.69 -18.45 -4.50
CA TRP A 230 -3.90 -19.47 -5.18
C TRP A 230 -2.40 -19.22 -5.09
N ARG A 231 -1.95 -17.96 -5.22
CA ARG A 231 -0.52 -17.60 -5.09
C ARG A 231 0.00 -17.91 -3.68
N ILE A 232 -0.81 -17.62 -2.65
CA ILE A 232 -0.50 -17.89 -1.24
C ILE A 232 -0.46 -19.39 -0.95
N LEU A 233 -1.46 -20.15 -1.41
CA LEU A 233 -1.46 -21.61 -1.22
C LEU A 233 -0.28 -22.25 -1.94
N ALA A 234 -0.01 -21.83 -3.18
CA ALA A 234 1.13 -22.32 -3.93
C ALA A 234 2.47 -21.98 -3.25
N SER A 235 2.60 -20.81 -2.61
CA SER A 235 3.81 -20.44 -1.86
C SER A 235 4.03 -21.21 -0.58
N ILE A 236 2.97 -21.71 0.06
CA ILE A 236 3.08 -22.60 1.22
C ILE A 236 3.58 -24.00 0.81
N PHE A 237 3.01 -24.58 -0.25
CA PHE A 237 3.29 -25.98 -0.61
C PHE A 237 4.45 -26.14 -1.60
N PHE A 238 4.70 -25.15 -2.45
CA PHE A 238 5.70 -25.23 -3.52
C PHE A 238 6.52 -23.94 -3.60
N PRO A 239 7.29 -23.54 -2.56
CA PRO A 239 8.03 -22.27 -2.53
C PRO A 239 8.85 -22.04 -3.80
N SER A 240 8.81 -20.83 -4.34
CA SER A 240 9.51 -20.50 -5.58
C SER A 240 10.29 -19.20 -5.45
N SER A 241 11.55 -19.26 -5.85
CA SER A 241 12.40 -18.10 -6.10
C SER A 241 12.35 -17.66 -7.57
N THR A 242 11.77 -18.46 -8.46
CA THR A 242 11.68 -18.15 -9.89
C THR A 242 10.43 -17.32 -10.18
N ALA A 243 10.67 -16.14 -10.73
CA ALA A 243 9.63 -15.19 -11.07
C ALA A 243 9.11 -15.47 -12.48
N ASP A 244 7.90 -16.03 -12.56
CA ASP A 244 7.19 -16.38 -13.80
C ASP A 244 6.39 -15.14 -14.31
N PRO A 245 6.49 -14.78 -15.61
CA PRO A 245 5.76 -13.66 -16.21
C PRO A 245 4.24 -13.67 -15.98
N LYS A 246 3.61 -14.84 -15.76
CA LYS A 246 2.16 -14.89 -15.45
C LYS A 246 1.80 -14.16 -14.16
N TYR A 247 2.77 -13.92 -13.27
CA TYR A 247 2.58 -13.22 -12.01
C TYR A 247 2.80 -11.71 -12.11
N SER A 248 3.16 -11.18 -13.28
CA SER A 248 3.42 -9.75 -13.49
C SER A 248 2.22 -8.84 -13.26
N THR A 249 1.00 -9.35 -13.18
CA THR A 249 -0.19 -8.48 -13.14
C THR A 249 -0.46 -7.80 -11.79
N ARG A 250 -0.07 -8.43 -10.68
CA ARG A 250 -0.39 -7.96 -9.32
C ARG A 250 0.68 -8.33 -8.30
N ALA A 251 0.79 -7.51 -7.26
CA ALA A 251 1.64 -7.77 -6.10
C ALA A 251 0.84 -7.68 -4.80
N LEU A 252 1.25 -8.43 -3.78
CA LEU A 252 0.81 -8.26 -2.39
C LEU A 252 2.04 -8.20 -1.50
N VAL A 253 2.23 -7.05 -0.85
CA VAL A 253 3.43 -6.75 -0.07
C VAL A 253 3.02 -6.38 1.34
N ALA A 254 3.46 -7.17 2.32
CA ALA A 254 3.18 -6.96 3.74
C ALA A 254 4.44 -6.46 4.46
N ASN A 255 4.25 -5.48 5.35
CA ASN A 255 5.31 -4.98 6.22
C ASN A 255 5.58 -5.93 7.38
N THR A 256 6.86 -6.19 7.62
CA THR A 256 7.33 -6.69 8.92
C THR A 256 7.24 -5.57 9.95
N TRP A 257 7.41 -5.94 11.23
CA TRP A 257 7.48 -4.96 12.31
C TRP A 257 8.66 -3.98 12.12
N HIS A 258 9.82 -4.49 11.67
CA HIS A 258 10.96 -3.67 11.33
C HIS A 258 10.63 -2.64 10.24
N ARG A 259 9.97 -3.06 9.16
CA ARG A 259 9.54 -2.14 8.09
C ARG A 259 8.51 -1.14 8.57
N TYR A 260 7.58 -1.54 9.43
CA TYR A 260 6.65 -0.62 10.08
C TYR A 260 7.38 0.46 10.89
N ILE A 261 8.43 0.10 11.65
CA ILE A 261 9.25 1.08 12.37
C ILE A 261 9.93 2.04 11.39
N MET A 262 10.50 1.55 10.28
CA MET A 262 11.08 2.40 9.23
C MET A 262 10.04 3.37 8.66
N THR A 263 8.83 2.89 8.36
CA THR A 263 7.69 3.73 7.93
C THR A 263 7.38 4.83 8.96
N ARG A 264 7.40 4.50 10.26
CA ARG A 264 7.16 5.47 11.34
C ARG A 264 8.30 6.50 11.46
N GLN A 265 9.55 6.08 11.27
CA GLN A 265 10.72 6.96 11.24
C GLN A 265 10.69 7.89 10.02
N ALA A 266 10.28 7.38 8.88
CA ALA A 266 10.09 8.15 7.66
C ALA A 266 9.05 9.27 7.87
N PHE A 267 7.87 8.92 8.40
CA PHE A 267 6.85 9.91 8.74
C PHE A 267 7.29 10.89 9.83
N ALA A 268 8.10 10.45 10.81
CA ALA A 268 8.65 11.34 11.84
C ALA A 268 9.61 12.40 11.28
N SER A 269 10.11 12.23 10.05
CA SER A 269 10.90 13.25 9.35
C SER A 269 10.04 14.41 8.84
N HIS A 270 8.74 14.21 8.66
CA HIS A 270 7.77 15.23 8.22
C HIS A 270 7.19 16.03 9.39
N GLY A 271 8.06 16.72 10.12
CA GLY A 271 7.69 17.50 11.31
C GLY A 271 6.58 18.53 11.04
N SER A 272 6.64 19.20 9.90
CA SER A 272 5.66 20.21 9.46
C SER A 272 4.28 19.62 9.11
N GLN A 273 4.20 18.30 8.97
CA GLN A 273 2.97 17.56 8.61
C GLN A 273 2.53 16.61 9.73
N TYR A 274 3.11 16.72 10.91
CA TYR A 274 2.89 15.83 12.04
C TYR A 274 1.59 16.18 12.80
N THR A 275 0.43 15.79 12.27
CA THR A 275 -0.90 16.05 12.88
C THR A 275 -1.52 14.78 13.49
N TRP A 276 -2.38 14.93 14.49
CA TRP A 276 -2.96 13.79 15.25
C TRP A 276 -3.73 12.79 14.38
N ASP A 277 -4.41 13.27 13.33
CA ASP A 277 -5.15 12.44 12.38
C ASP A 277 -4.20 11.60 11.52
N ARG A 278 -3.04 12.15 11.17
CA ARG A 278 -1.96 11.40 10.50
C ARG A 278 -1.28 10.41 11.44
N HIS A 279 -1.20 10.70 12.75
CA HIS A 279 -0.80 9.69 13.74
C HIS A 279 -1.74 8.50 13.76
N LEU A 280 -3.03 8.79 13.80
CA LEU A 280 -4.05 7.75 13.77
C LEU A 280 -3.96 6.96 12.47
N TYR A 281 -3.83 7.65 11.32
CA TYR A 281 -3.60 7.04 10.01
C TYR A 281 -2.45 6.02 10.05
N MET A 282 -1.31 6.39 10.64
CA MET A 282 -0.14 5.52 10.70
C MET A 282 -0.33 4.25 11.53
N ILE A 283 -1.40 4.17 12.34
CA ILE A 283 -1.75 3.00 13.13
C ILE A 283 -2.81 2.18 12.39
N ILE A 284 -3.91 2.82 11.98
CA ILE A 284 -5.12 2.14 11.52
C ILE A 284 -5.22 2.01 10.00
N SER A 285 -4.40 2.72 9.22
CA SER A 285 -4.43 2.61 7.77
C SER A 285 -3.80 1.32 7.31
N ARG A 286 -4.51 0.55 6.48
CA ARG A 286 -3.94 -0.66 5.86
C ARG A 286 -2.69 -0.34 5.02
N TYR A 287 -2.59 0.85 4.43
CA TYR A 287 -1.48 1.24 3.55
C TYR A 287 -0.13 1.31 4.25
N VAL A 288 -0.12 1.37 5.58
CA VAL A 288 1.11 1.32 6.39
C VAL A 288 1.55 -0.11 6.71
N TRP A 289 0.63 -1.07 6.57
CA TRP A 289 0.84 -2.47 6.93
C TRP A 289 0.97 -3.39 5.73
N PHE A 290 0.24 -3.12 4.66
CA PHE A 290 0.34 -3.87 3.42
C PHE A 290 -0.22 -3.09 2.22
N ASN A 291 0.40 -3.29 1.06
CA ASN A 291 -0.08 -2.79 -0.22
C ASN A 291 -0.39 -3.96 -1.14
N ASP A 292 -1.49 -3.85 -1.88
CA ASP A 292 -1.65 -4.58 -3.13
C ASP A 292 -1.41 -3.62 -4.30
N LEU A 293 -0.68 -4.13 -5.29
CA LEU A 293 -0.29 -3.40 -6.50
C LEU A 293 -0.95 -4.03 -7.71
N GLN A 294 -1.27 -3.20 -8.70
CA GLN A 294 -1.71 -3.62 -10.03
C GLN A 294 -0.77 -3.09 -11.11
N ARG A 295 -0.46 -3.91 -12.11
CA ARG A 295 0.35 -3.48 -13.26
C ARG A 295 -0.43 -2.48 -14.10
N VAL A 296 0.25 -1.44 -14.59
CA VAL A 296 -0.28 -0.61 -15.67
C VAL A 296 -0.36 -1.48 -16.93
N VAL A 297 -1.57 -1.68 -17.45
CA VAL A 297 -1.78 -2.36 -18.73
C VAL A 297 -1.97 -1.28 -19.77
N ALA A 298 -1.05 -1.18 -20.73
CA ALA A 298 -1.27 -0.34 -21.90
C ALA A 298 -2.59 -0.77 -22.54
N LYS A 299 -3.58 0.14 -22.57
CA LYS A 299 -4.77 -0.10 -23.37
C LYS A 299 -4.29 -0.11 -24.81
N THR A 300 -4.26 -1.29 -25.44
CA THR A 300 -4.24 -1.37 -26.90
C THR A 300 -5.42 -0.53 -27.36
N ALA A 301 -5.16 0.57 -28.07
CA ALA A 301 -6.21 1.37 -28.67
C ALA A 301 -7.07 0.41 -29.50
N THR A 302 -8.32 0.22 -29.09
CA THR A 302 -9.32 -0.41 -29.95
C THR A 302 -9.49 0.53 -31.12
N SER A 303 -8.90 0.14 -32.26
CA SER A 303 -9.13 0.70 -33.59
C SER A 303 -10.59 0.65 -33.97
#